data_AF-A0A933JZL3-F1
#
_entry.id   AF-A0A933JZL3-F1
#
_cell.length_a   1.000
_cell.length_b   1.000
_cell.length_c   1.000
_cell.angle_alpha   90.00
_cell.angle_beta   90.00
_cell.angle_gamma   90.00
#
_symmetry.space_group_name_H-M   'P 1'
#
loop_
_entity.id
_entity.type
_entity.pdbx_description
1 polymer ?
#
loop_
_entity_poly.entity_id
_entity_poly.type
_entity_poly.pdbx_seq_one_letter_code
_entity_poly.pdbx_strand_id
1 'polypeptide(L)'
;MPQKAKTLIAWVALVAVFVVVFQLASSESSFGAALSSNKVLGGLAILAVLVIALMVFVRKQQQGGSANILSLGKSRARKAENTQVTFADVGGLPEAKEQLQDIIDFLQHSKRWANAGVRLPRGVLLEGPPGCGKTLLARAVAGEAKVPFFHISASEFVEMFVGVGASRVRDMFEIAKKAAPCVVFIDELDAVGRRRGSGIGSAHDEREQTLNQLLVSLDGFEQGELIVVIAATNRPDVLDKALLRPGRFDRRIQIESPSRAERLEMLSIHTKKKPLAPDVSIEQLAGEVDGFSGADIETTTNEAALLALRRLRGTTRDDVSISMADFRAAVEVMKRKERIFDKLDAVLIESASQLSQPTGKANVRVTLTGDAKDSLEGELVWADGAFLKLRKADGAAVIVPKHEVARIDTLAGTELEKGEAVGDRWAGKITELG
;
A
#
# COMPACT_ATOMS: atom_id res chain seq x y z
N MET A 1 -26.20 19.00 -20.49
CA MET A 1 -25.64 20.14 -21.26
C MET A 1 -24.14 20.23 -21.01
N PRO A 2 -23.30 20.22 -22.05
CA PRO A 2 -21.84 20.36 -21.89
C PRO A 2 -21.50 21.73 -21.29
N GLN A 3 -20.45 21.78 -20.46
CA GLN A 3 -20.04 22.98 -19.71
C GLN A 3 -19.89 24.23 -20.60
N LYS A 4 -19.43 24.02 -21.84
CA LYS A 4 -19.29 25.07 -22.87
C LYS A 4 -20.62 25.73 -23.28
N ALA A 5 -21.74 24.99 -23.27
CA ALA A 5 -23.06 25.54 -23.57
C ALA A 5 -23.56 26.44 -22.43
N LYS A 6 -23.22 26.11 -21.18
CA LYS A 6 -23.60 26.91 -20.00
C LYS A 6 -22.85 28.23 -19.94
N THR A 7 -21.56 28.24 -20.28
CA THR A 7 -20.76 29.47 -20.37
C THR A 7 -21.23 30.35 -21.53
N LEU A 8 -21.61 29.76 -22.67
CA LEU A 8 -22.13 30.52 -23.81
C LEU A 8 -23.44 31.25 -23.46
N ILE A 9 -24.36 30.58 -22.75
CA ILE A 9 -25.63 31.19 -22.31
C ILE A 9 -25.37 32.34 -21.34
N ALA A 10 -24.40 32.21 -20.42
CA ALA A 10 -24.03 33.27 -19.50
C ALA A 10 -23.46 34.50 -20.23
N TRP A 11 -22.60 34.29 -21.23
CA TRP A 11 -22.05 35.38 -22.05
C TRP A 11 -23.13 36.07 -22.89
N VAL A 12 -24.06 35.32 -23.48
CA VAL A 12 -25.19 35.88 -24.25
C VAL A 12 -26.10 36.71 -23.34
N ALA A 13 -26.40 36.24 -22.12
CA ALA A 13 -27.18 37.00 -21.16
C ALA A 13 -26.47 38.30 -20.72
N LEU A 14 -25.15 38.25 -20.51
CA LEU A 14 -24.37 39.41 -20.09
C LEU A 14 -24.27 40.47 -21.20
N VAL A 15 -24.13 40.04 -22.46
CA VAL A 15 -24.18 40.93 -23.63
C VAL A 15 -25.56 41.55 -23.79
N ALA A 16 -26.64 40.78 -23.60
CA ALA A 16 -28.00 41.31 -23.68
C ALA A 16 -28.27 42.36 -22.59
N VAL A 17 -27.80 42.14 -21.36
CA VAL A 17 -27.88 43.13 -20.27
C VAL A 17 -27.06 44.37 -20.62
N PHE A 18 -25.86 44.22 -21.16
CA PHE A 18 -25.01 45.35 -21.56
C PHE A 18 -25.66 46.20 -22.66
N VAL A 19 -26.28 45.56 -23.67
CA VAL A 19 -27.00 46.26 -24.76
C VAL A 19 -28.20 47.04 -24.22
N VAL A 20 -28.98 46.45 -23.31
CA VAL A 20 -30.13 47.13 -22.70
C VAL A 20 -29.70 48.32 -21.82
N VAL A 21 -28.64 48.14 -21.02
CA VAL A 21 -28.09 49.23 -20.19
C VAL A 21 -27.49 50.34 -21.04
N PHE A 22 -26.79 50.00 -22.14
CA PHE A 22 -26.23 50.97 -23.07
C PHE A 22 -27.32 51.77 -23.79
N GLN A 23 -28.40 51.11 -24.25
CA GLN A 23 -29.54 51.81 -24.85
C GLN A 23 -30.22 52.75 -23.86
N LEU A 24 -30.39 52.35 -22.60
CA LEU A 24 -30.95 53.21 -21.55
C LEU A 24 -30.03 54.37 -21.16
N ALA A 25 -28.70 54.18 -21.22
CA ALA A 25 -27.73 55.23 -20.93
C ALA A 25 -27.59 56.26 -22.07
N SER A 26 -27.86 55.84 -23.32
CA SER A 26 -27.71 56.69 -24.52
C SER A 26 -28.85 57.68 -24.77
N SER A 27 -29.98 57.59 -24.05
CA SER A 27 -31.06 58.58 -24.15
C SER A 27 -30.81 59.74 -23.19
N GLU A 28 -30.14 60.79 -23.68
CA GLU A 28 -30.12 62.09 -22.99
C GLU A 28 -31.51 62.74 -23.04
N SER A 29 -32.31 62.51 -22.00
CA SER A 29 -33.32 63.46 -21.49
C SER A 29 -33.96 62.91 -20.23
N SER A 30 -33.74 63.63 -19.12
CA SER A 30 -34.42 63.51 -17.82
C SER A 30 -34.69 62.08 -17.31
N PHE A 31 -33.72 61.55 -16.55
CA PHE A 31 -33.80 60.29 -15.78
C PHE A 31 -35.12 60.12 -14.99
N GLY A 32 -35.77 61.22 -14.58
CA GLY A 32 -37.07 61.22 -13.90
C GLY A 32 -38.29 60.86 -14.77
N ALA A 33 -38.28 61.12 -16.08
CA ALA A 33 -39.40 60.81 -16.99
C ALA A 33 -39.31 59.38 -17.55
N ALA A 34 -38.10 58.79 -17.59
CA ALA A 34 -37.89 57.41 -18.00
C ALA A 34 -38.49 56.42 -16.97
N LEU A 35 -38.44 56.74 -15.69
CA LEU A 35 -38.98 55.92 -14.59
C LEU A 35 -40.51 55.79 -14.59
N SER A 36 -41.26 56.70 -15.23
CA SER A 36 -42.73 56.63 -15.29
C SER A 36 -43.27 55.88 -16.51
N SER A 37 -42.40 55.40 -17.40
CA SER A 37 -42.79 54.61 -18.56
C SER A 37 -42.91 53.12 -18.18
N ASN A 38 -44.08 52.51 -18.42
CA ASN A 38 -44.33 51.09 -18.19
C ASN A 38 -43.29 50.16 -18.83
N LYS A 39 -42.59 50.62 -19.89
CA LYS A 39 -41.53 49.87 -20.56
C LYS A 39 -40.23 49.79 -19.73
N VAL A 40 -39.90 50.85 -18.98
CA VAL A 40 -38.70 50.90 -18.13
C VAL A 40 -38.93 50.13 -16.81
N LEU A 41 -40.13 50.23 -16.24
CA LEU A 41 -40.53 49.37 -15.12
C LEU A 41 -40.51 47.88 -15.50
N GLY A 42 -41.00 47.53 -16.69
CA GLY A 42 -40.92 46.16 -17.20
C GLY A 42 -39.50 45.66 -17.37
N GLY A 43 -38.60 46.50 -17.89
CA GLY A 43 -37.17 46.19 -18.04
C GLY A 43 -36.46 45.96 -16.69
N LEU A 44 -36.73 46.81 -15.70
CA LEU A 44 -36.18 46.67 -14.34
C LEU A 44 -36.72 45.44 -13.62
N ALA A 45 -37.99 45.08 -13.82
CA ALA A 45 -38.58 43.87 -13.26
C ALA A 45 -37.94 42.60 -13.85
N ILE A 46 -37.69 42.57 -15.17
CA ILE A 46 -37.00 41.46 -15.84
C ILE A 46 -35.56 41.35 -15.34
N LEU A 47 -34.85 42.47 -15.16
CA LEU A 47 -33.51 42.49 -14.60
C LEU A 47 -33.49 41.96 -13.16
N ALA A 48 -34.44 42.38 -12.32
CA ALA A 48 -34.56 41.89 -10.95
C ALA A 48 -34.85 40.39 -10.90
N VAL A 49 -35.73 39.87 -11.76
CA VAL A 49 -36.01 38.43 -11.87
C VAL A 49 -34.77 37.65 -12.33
N LEU A 50 -34.00 38.18 -13.29
CA LEU A 50 -32.74 37.57 -13.74
C LEU A 50 -31.69 37.56 -12.63
N VAL A 51 -31.56 38.64 -11.85
CA VAL A 51 -30.65 38.72 -10.71
C VAL A 51 -31.07 37.74 -9.62
N ILE A 52 -32.36 37.64 -9.30
CA ILE A 52 -32.88 36.67 -8.33
C ILE A 52 -32.67 35.24 -8.83
N ALA A 53 -32.92 34.96 -10.11
CA ALA A 53 -32.68 33.65 -10.71
C ALA A 53 -31.20 33.28 -10.69
N LEU A 54 -30.30 34.23 -10.95
CA LEU A 54 -28.86 34.05 -10.83
C LEU A 54 -28.44 33.81 -9.37
N MET A 55 -29.03 34.54 -8.42
CA MET A 55 -28.75 34.37 -6.99
C MET A 55 -29.23 33.01 -6.47
N VAL A 56 -30.38 32.52 -6.95
CA VAL A 56 -30.89 31.17 -6.67
C VAL A 56 -30.03 30.10 -7.36
N PHE A 57 -29.54 30.35 -8.56
CA PHE A 57 -28.64 29.45 -9.28
C PHE A 57 -27.28 29.34 -8.59
N VAL A 58 -26.69 30.45 -8.15
CA VAL A 58 -25.44 30.48 -7.38
C VAL A 58 -25.62 29.81 -6.01
N ARG A 59 -26.76 30.03 -5.33
CA ARG A 59 -27.07 29.30 -4.08
C ARG A 59 -27.23 27.80 -4.29
N LYS A 60 -27.87 27.37 -5.39
CA LYS A 60 -27.94 25.94 -5.76
C LYS A 60 -26.58 25.36 -6.15
N GLN A 61 -25.68 26.16 -6.72
CA GLN A 61 -24.31 25.75 -7.05
C GLN A 61 -23.41 25.66 -5.79
N GLN A 62 -23.59 26.53 -4.80
CA GLN A 62 -22.89 26.44 -3.51
C GLN A 62 -23.33 25.23 -2.67
N GLN A 63 -24.62 24.86 -2.70
CA GLN A 63 -25.10 23.63 -2.05
C GLN A 63 -24.61 22.34 -2.73
N GLY A 64 -24.22 22.39 -4.00
CA GLY A 64 -23.68 21.23 -4.74
C GLY A 64 -22.16 21.10 -4.74
N GLY A 65 -21.41 22.14 -4.32
CA GLY A 65 -19.94 22.17 -4.40
C GLY A 65 -19.19 22.29 -3.08
N SER A 66 -19.82 22.78 -2.01
CA SER A 66 -19.14 23.05 -0.73
C SER A 66 -19.39 21.99 0.35
N ALA A 67 -20.39 21.12 0.20
CA ALA A 67 -20.68 20.04 1.15
C ALA A 67 -19.69 18.87 1.05
N ASN A 68 -18.97 18.75 -0.07
CA ASN A 68 -18.00 17.67 -0.29
C ASN A 68 -16.59 17.98 0.25
N ILE A 69 -16.27 19.24 0.59
CA ILE A 69 -14.96 19.62 1.15
C ILE A 69 -14.92 19.39 2.68
N LEU A 70 -16.07 19.46 3.35
CA LEU A 70 -16.20 19.13 4.78
C LEU A 70 -16.36 17.63 5.06
N SER A 71 -16.60 16.81 4.03
CA SER A 71 -16.63 15.34 4.14
C SER A 71 -15.29 14.66 3.80
N LEU A 72 -14.31 15.42 3.29
CA LEU A 72 -12.94 14.95 3.01
C LEU A 72 -12.15 14.60 4.28
N GLY A 73 -12.60 15.03 5.46
CA GLY A 73 -11.98 14.72 6.76
C GLY A 73 -12.61 13.56 7.52
N LYS A 74 -13.85 13.15 7.19
CA LYS A 74 -14.45 11.98 7.84
C LYS A 74 -13.88 10.75 7.17
N SER A 75 -12.91 10.13 7.83
CA SER A 75 -12.48 8.77 7.49
C SER A 75 -13.72 7.92 7.20
N ARG A 76 -13.73 7.18 6.08
CA ARG A 76 -14.71 6.10 5.88
C ARG A 76 -14.47 5.14 7.04
N ALA A 77 -15.24 5.31 8.11
CA ALA A 77 -15.09 4.56 9.34
C ALA A 77 -15.07 3.07 8.97
N ARG A 78 -13.89 2.46 9.07
CA ARG A 78 -13.72 1.03 8.82
C ARG A 78 -14.58 0.32 9.86
N LYS A 79 -15.62 -0.35 9.38
CA LYS A 79 -16.50 -1.13 10.22
C LYS A 79 -15.65 -2.18 10.93
N ALA A 80 -15.76 -2.25 12.26
CA ALA A 80 -15.07 -3.27 13.02
C ALA A 80 -15.43 -4.65 12.45
N GLU A 81 -14.43 -5.44 12.09
CA GLU A 81 -14.64 -6.78 11.57
C GLU A 81 -14.73 -7.75 12.75
N ASN A 82 -15.73 -8.63 12.72
CA ASN A 82 -15.72 -9.81 13.58
C ASN A 82 -14.93 -10.88 12.83
N THR A 83 -13.67 -11.03 13.19
CA THR A 83 -12.80 -12.07 12.64
C THR A 83 -13.17 -13.44 13.22
N GLN A 84 -13.29 -14.45 12.36
CA GLN A 84 -13.46 -15.85 12.76
C GLN A 84 -12.14 -16.62 12.78
N VAL A 85 -11.03 -15.95 12.46
CA VAL A 85 -9.69 -16.53 12.43
C VAL A 85 -9.21 -16.73 13.87
N THR A 86 -8.67 -17.91 14.17
CA THR A 86 -8.15 -18.30 15.49
C THR A 86 -6.68 -18.74 15.38
N PHE A 87 -6.00 -19.01 16.50
CA PHE A 87 -4.62 -19.52 16.46
C PHE A 87 -4.51 -20.89 15.79
N ALA A 88 -5.60 -21.64 15.69
CA ALA A 88 -5.65 -22.89 14.94
C ALA A 88 -5.55 -22.70 13.41
N ASP A 89 -5.86 -21.50 12.91
CA ASP A 89 -5.74 -21.15 11.48
C ASP A 89 -4.36 -20.57 11.13
N VAL A 90 -3.51 -20.30 12.13
CA VAL A 90 -2.15 -19.79 11.96
C VAL A 90 -1.17 -20.94 12.17
N GLY A 91 -0.45 -21.36 11.13
CA GLY A 91 0.58 -22.40 11.28
C GLY A 91 1.85 -21.86 11.94
N GLY A 92 2.45 -22.64 12.84
CA GLY A 92 3.73 -22.33 13.48
C GLY A 92 3.68 -21.19 14.50
N LEU A 93 4.82 -20.51 14.67
CA LEU A 93 5.01 -19.34 15.54
C LEU A 93 4.70 -19.59 17.03
N PRO A 94 5.22 -20.68 17.65
CA PRO A 94 4.88 -21.04 19.03
C PRO A 94 5.24 -19.93 20.02
N GLU A 95 6.43 -19.34 19.89
CA GLU A 95 6.91 -18.27 20.77
C GLU A 95 6.06 -17.01 20.65
N ALA A 96 5.70 -16.60 19.42
CA ALA A 96 4.85 -15.44 19.21
C ALA A 96 3.43 -15.66 19.75
N LYS A 97 2.86 -16.85 19.56
CA LYS A 97 1.55 -17.23 20.12
C LYS A 97 1.56 -17.21 21.64
N GLU A 98 2.61 -17.75 22.28
CA GLU A 98 2.77 -17.72 23.73
C GLU A 98 2.83 -16.29 24.26
N GLN A 99 3.64 -15.42 23.66
CA GLN A 99 3.74 -14.03 24.09
C GLN A 99 2.44 -13.23 23.88
N LEU A 100 1.66 -13.55 22.86
CA LEU A 100 0.36 -12.94 22.60
C LEU A 100 -0.76 -13.51 23.48
N GLN A 101 -0.55 -14.66 24.12
CA GLN A 101 -1.52 -15.29 25.01
C GLN A 101 -1.84 -14.41 26.22
N ASP A 102 -0.85 -13.69 26.76
CA ASP A 102 -1.03 -12.72 27.85
C ASP A 102 -2.05 -11.63 27.48
N ILE A 103 -2.02 -11.20 26.21
CA ILE A 103 -2.87 -10.14 25.68
C ILE A 103 -4.31 -10.63 25.52
N ILE A 104 -4.46 -11.85 25.03
CA ILE A 104 -5.77 -12.51 24.93
C ILE A 104 -6.39 -12.66 26.32
N ASP A 105 -5.61 -13.16 27.29
CA ASP A 105 -6.09 -13.32 28.68
C ASP A 105 -6.47 -11.97 29.30
N PHE A 106 -5.69 -10.92 29.06
CA PHE A 106 -6.03 -9.58 29.52
C PHE A 106 -7.33 -9.05 28.92
N LEU A 107 -7.53 -9.19 27.60
CA LEU A 107 -8.74 -8.73 26.93
C LEU A 107 -9.99 -9.47 27.44
N GLN A 108 -9.86 -10.74 27.79
CA GLN A 108 -10.94 -11.56 28.34
C GLN A 108 -11.16 -11.34 29.85
N HIS A 109 -10.09 -11.17 30.63
CA HIS A 109 -10.09 -11.20 32.10
C HIS A 109 -9.49 -9.93 32.74
N SER A 110 -9.72 -8.76 32.13
CA SER A 110 -9.12 -7.47 32.54
C SER A 110 -9.20 -7.14 34.04
N LYS A 111 -10.31 -7.50 34.71
CA LYS A 111 -10.49 -7.29 36.17
C LYS A 111 -9.44 -8.02 37.01
N ARG A 112 -9.05 -9.23 36.60
CA ARG A 112 -8.02 -10.03 37.31
C ARG A 112 -6.67 -9.33 37.25
N TRP A 113 -6.31 -8.80 36.09
CA TRP A 113 -5.08 -8.06 35.87
C TRP A 113 -5.05 -6.74 36.64
N ALA A 114 -6.17 -6.00 36.63
CA ALA A 114 -6.31 -4.77 37.41
C ALA A 114 -6.13 -5.01 38.93
N ASN A 115 -6.73 -6.07 39.46
CA ASN A 115 -6.59 -6.44 40.88
C ASN A 115 -5.16 -6.86 41.25
N ALA A 116 -4.40 -7.43 40.31
CA ALA A 116 -3.00 -7.77 40.50
C ALA A 116 -2.06 -6.55 40.41
N GLY A 117 -2.57 -5.36 40.04
CA GLY A 117 -1.77 -4.16 39.84
C GLY A 117 -0.85 -4.20 38.63
N VAL A 118 -1.04 -5.17 37.73
CA VAL A 118 -0.21 -5.34 36.52
C VAL A 118 -0.72 -4.42 35.43
N ARG A 119 0.17 -3.59 34.86
CA ARG A 119 -0.13 -2.80 33.67
C ARG A 119 0.31 -3.59 32.44
N LEU A 120 -0.65 -3.97 31.60
CA LEU A 120 -0.32 -4.66 30.35
C LEU A 120 0.30 -3.67 29.33
N PRO A 121 1.28 -4.10 28.51
CA PRO A 121 1.68 -3.38 27.31
C PRO A 121 0.47 -3.03 26.44
N ARG A 122 0.33 -1.74 26.12
CA ARG A 122 -0.75 -1.23 25.26
C ARG A 122 -0.43 -1.32 23.78
N GLY A 123 0.86 -1.39 23.44
CA GLY A 123 1.34 -1.50 22.07
C GLY A 123 2.25 -2.70 21.88
N VAL A 124 1.91 -3.52 20.89
CA VAL A 124 2.74 -4.64 20.44
C VAL A 124 3.24 -4.36 19.03
N LEU A 125 4.53 -4.53 18.79
CA LEU A 125 5.13 -4.44 17.48
C LEU A 125 5.56 -5.84 17.01
N LEU A 126 4.97 -6.28 15.91
CA LEU A 126 5.34 -7.49 15.18
C LEU A 126 6.39 -7.12 14.13
N GLU A 127 7.59 -7.68 14.25
CA GLU A 127 8.72 -7.39 13.37
C GLU A 127 9.14 -8.67 12.66
N GLY A 128 9.38 -8.63 11.36
CA GLY A 128 9.87 -9.81 10.65
C GLY A 128 9.72 -9.69 9.14
N PRO A 129 10.22 -10.68 8.38
CA PRO A 129 10.14 -10.66 6.93
C PRO A 129 8.69 -10.66 6.43
N PRO A 130 8.44 -10.14 5.21
CA PRO A 130 7.11 -10.17 4.61
C PRO A 130 6.62 -11.62 4.43
N GLY A 131 5.31 -11.81 4.33
CA GLY A 131 4.72 -13.13 4.05
C GLY A 131 4.68 -14.13 5.22
N CYS A 132 5.23 -13.78 6.39
CA CYS A 132 5.25 -14.67 7.57
C CYS A 132 4.03 -14.53 8.51
N GLY A 133 2.89 -14.04 8.00
CA GLY A 133 1.62 -14.10 8.72
C GLY A 133 1.41 -13.07 9.84
N LYS A 134 2.15 -11.95 9.89
CA LYS A 134 1.94 -10.86 10.87
C LYS A 134 0.48 -10.41 10.98
N THR A 135 -0.13 -10.09 9.84
CA THR A 135 -1.53 -9.64 9.76
C THR A 135 -2.51 -10.75 10.16
N LEU A 136 -2.21 -12.00 9.81
CA LEU A 136 -3.03 -13.16 10.16
C LEU A 136 -2.97 -13.43 11.67
N LEU A 137 -1.78 -13.34 12.28
CA LEU A 137 -1.57 -13.51 13.71
C LEU A 137 -2.35 -12.46 14.53
N ALA A 138 -2.31 -11.19 14.10
CA ALA A 138 -3.09 -10.14 14.77
C ALA A 138 -4.60 -10.35 14.66
N ARG A 139 -5.10 -10.79 13.50
CA ARG A 139 -6.50 -11.20 13.33
C ARG A 139 -6.86 -12.35 14.27
N ALA A 140 -5.96 -13.32 14.42
CA ALA A 140 -6.19 -14.47 15.29
C ALA A 140 -6.26 -14.06 16.78
N VAL A 141 -5.42 -13.13 17.24
CA VAL A 141 -5.50 -12.58 18.61
C VAL A 141 -6.89 -12.01 18.91
N ALA A 142 -7.45 -11.22 17.99
CA ALA A 142 -8.78 -10.65 18.18
C ALA A 142 -9.89 -11.71 18.14
N GLY A 143 -9.75 -12.75 17.31
CA GLY A 143 -10.68 -13.87 17.23
C GLY A 143 -10.67 -14.74 18.50
N GLU A 144 -9.49 -15.04 19.05
CA GLU A 144 -9.34 -15.73 20.33
C GLU A 144 -9.94 -14.93 21.48
N ALA A 145 -9.66 -13.62 21.52
CA ALA A 145 -10.21 -12.72 22.53
C ALA A 145 -11.71 -12.42 22.32
N LYS A 146 -12.29 -12.75 21.15
CA LYS A 146 -13.67 -12.44 20.74
C LYS A 146 -14.02 -10.95 20.84
N VAL A 147 -13.06 -10.09 20.48
CA VAL A 147 -13.24 -8.63 20.48
C VAL A 147 -13.24 -8.09 19.03
N PRO A 148 -13.82 -6.91 18.78
CA PRO A 148 -13.79 -6.30 17.47
C PRO A 148 -12.35 -6.04 16.99
N PHE A 149 -12.12 -6.26 15.70
CA PHE A 149 -10.83 -6.04 15.05
C PHE A 149 -10.90 -4.85 14.09
N PHE A 150 -10.05 -3.85 14.31
CA PHE A 150 -9.87 -2.71 13.41
C PHE A 150 -8.57 -2.87 12.64
N HIS A 151 -8.62 -2.90 11.31
CA HIS A 151 -7.44 -3.01 10.46
C HIS A 151 -7.21 -1.70 9.70
N ILE A 152 -5.98 -1.19 9.70
CA ILE A 152 -5.57 -0.03 8.89
C ILE A 152 -4.16 -0.23 8.35
N SER A 153 -3.90 0.12 7.08
CA SER A 153 -2.50 0.26 6.62
C SER A 153 -2.03 1.67 6.97
N ALA A 154 -0.83 1.79 7.55
CA ALA A 154 -0.28 3.09 7.90
C ALA A 154 -0.02 3.97 6.67
N SER A 155 0.13 3.37 5.49
CA SER A 155 0.25 4.12 4.22
C SER A 155 -0.98 4.99 3.92
N GLU A 156 -2.15 4.64 4.46
CA GLU A 156 -3.39 5.42 4.32
C GLU A 156 -3.36 6.74 5.09
N PHE A 157 -2.39 6.92 5.99
CA PHE A 157 -2.21 8.17 6.69
C PHE A 157 -1.27 9.13 5.96
N VAL A 158 -0.61 8.69 4.88
CA VAL A 158 0.30 9.53 4.09
C VAL A 158 -0.49 10.19 2.96
N GLU A 159 -0.73 11.48 3.07
CA GLU A 159 -1.55 12.25 2.12
C GLU A 159 -0.82 13.51 1.63
N MET A 160 -1.23 14.03 0.47
CA MET A 160 -0.65 15.28 -0.06
C MET A 160 -1.11 16.52 0.72
N PHE A 161 -2.23 16.41 1.44
CA PHE A 161 -2.83 17.50 2.19
C PHE A 161 -2.40 17.46 3.65
N VAL A 162 -1.73 18.52 4.10
CA VAL A 162 -1.24 18.67 5.47
C VAL A 162 -2.38 18.49 6.47
N GLY A 163 -2.14 17.68 7.51
CA GLY A 163 -3.08 17.45 8.61
C GLY A 163 -4.19 16.42 8.35
N VAL A 164 -4.38 15.95 7.11
CA VAL A 164 -5.39 14.91 6.81
C VAL A 164 -5.01 13.58 7.47
N GLY A 165 -3.73 13.17 7.36
CA GLY A 165 -3.22 11.96 8.02
C GLY A 165 -3.42 12.00 9.54
N ALA A 166 -2.99 13.09 10.18
CA ALA A 166 -3.18 13.29 11.61
C ALA A 166 -4.66 13.26 12.05
N SER A 167 -5.57 13.86 11.28
CA SER A 167 -7.01 13.79 11.59
C SER A 167 -7.53 12.35 11.52
N ARG A 168 -7.13 11.57 10.51
CA ARG A 168 -7.53 10.16 10.39
C ARG A 168 -7.03 9.30 11.54
N VAL A 169 -5.79 9.52 11.98
CA VAL A 169 -5.24 8.84 13.17
C VAL A 169 -6.12 9.13 14.38
N ARG A 170 -6.46 10.41 14.63
CA ARG A 170 -7.33 10.80 15.74
C ARG A 170 -8.70 10.13 15.65
N ASP A 171 -9.37 10.23 14.50
CA ASP A 171 -10.69 9.63 14.27
C ASP A 171 -10.67 8.12 14.51
N MET A 172 -9.64 7.42 14.05
CA MET A 172 -9.47 5.98 14.25
C MET A 172 -9.44 5.63 15.74
N PHE A 173 -8.62 6.32 16.54
CA PHE A 173 -8.55 6.07 17.98
C PHE A 173 -9.85 6.45 18.70
N GLU A 174 -10.55 7.52 18.27
CA GLU A 174 -11.86 7.86 18.82
C GLU A 174 -12.92 6.77 18.55
N ILE A 175 -12.89 6.16 17.36
CA ILE A 175 -13.76 5.03 17.01
C ILE A 175 -13.40 3.80 17.85
N ALA A 176 -12.12 3.49 17.99
CA ALA A 176 -11.64 2.37 18.80
C ALA A 176 -12.04 2.52 20.28
N LYS A 177 -11.94 3.74 20.84
CA LYS A 177 -12.39 4.06 22.20
C LYS A 177 -13.87 3.78 22.42
N LYS A 178 -14.72 4.10 21.44
CA LYS A 178 -16.17 3.81 21.50
C LYS A 178 -16.49 2.32 21.37
N ALA A 179 -15.58 1.53 20.81
CA ALA A 179 -15.75 0.10 20.56
C ALA A 179 -14.95 -0.79 21.54
N ALA A 180 -14.36 -0.21 22.59
CA ALA A 180 -13.59 -0.97 23.59
C ALA A 180 -14.49 -1.98 24.34
N PRO A 181 -14.00 -3.20 24.65
CA PRO A 181 -12.65 -3.71 24.38
C PRO A 181 -12.44 -4.07 22.91
N CYS A 182 -11.29 -3.72 22.31
CA CYS A 182 -10.99 -4.02 20.91
C CYS A 182 -9.49 -4.12 20.61
N VAL A 183 -9.16 -4.67 19.43
CA VAL A 183 -7.80 -4.69 18.88
C VAL A 183 -7.72 -3.76 17.68
N VAL A 184 -6.73 -2.86 17.69
CA VAL A 184 -6.40 -1.99 16.55
C VAL A 184 -5.11 -2.49 15.93
N PHE A 185 -5.18 -2.94 14.68
CA PHE A 185 -4.04 -3.41 13.91
C PHE A 185 -3.60 -2.37 12.87
N ILE A 186 -2.33 -1.96 12.94
CA ILE A 186 -1.69 -1.03 12.03
C ILE A 186 -0.63 -1.78 11.21
N ASP A 187 -0.91 -2.04 9.94
CA ASP A 187 0.05 -2.68 9.03
C ASP A 187 1.02 -1.65 8.41
N GLU A 188 2.17 -2.13 7.93
CA GLU A 188 3.18 -1.32 7.23
C GLU A 188 3.59 -0.05 8.00
N LEU A 189 3.82 -0.18 9.31
CA LEU A 189 4.13 0.95 10.19
C LEU A 189 5.31 1.80 9.68
N ASP A 190 6.25 1.21 8.94
CA ASP A 190 7.40 1.87 8.32
C ASP A 190 7.02 2.92 7.26
N ALA A 191 5.78 2.93 6.75
CA ALA A 191 5.28 3.98 5.86
C ALA A 191 5.23 5.36 6.54
N VAL A 192 4.87 5.41 7.83
CA VAL A 192 4.75 6.63 8.63
C VAL A 192 5.81 6.73 9.73
N GLY A 193 6.35 5.59 10.16
CA GLY A 193 7.28 5.48 11.28
C GLY A 193 8.75 5.65 10.93
N ARG A 194 9.09 5.91 9.66
CA ARG A 194 10.49 5.99 9.21
C ARG A 194 11.20 7.23 9.79
N ARG A 195 12.42 7.01 10.30
CA ARG A 195 13.31 8.07 10.79
C ARG A 195 13.78 8.97 9.64
N ARG A 196 13.86 10.29 9.88
CA ARG A 196 14.34 11.29 8.92
C ARG A 196 15.73 10.96 8.36
N GLY A 197 15.94 11.28 7.08
CA GLY A 197 17.23 11.68 6.51
C GLY A 197 17.24 13.19 6.25
N SER A 198 18.42 13.82 6.23
CA SER A 198 18.62 15.29 6.19
C SER A 198 18.26 15.97 4.85
N GLY A 199 17.09 15.67 4.28
CA GLY A 199 16.60 16.25 3.03
C GLY A 199 15.70 17.47 3.26
N ILE A 200 15.98 18.56 2.56
CA ILE A 200 15.19 19.80 2.57
C ILE A 200 13.98 19.62 1.64
N GLY A 201 12.76 19.57 2.19
CA GLY A 201 11.53 19.51 1.39
C GLY A 201 10.23 19.47 2.20
N SER A 202 9.25 20.29 1.80
CA SER A 202 7.95 20.51 2.49
C SER A 202 6.99 19.30 2.50
N ALA A 203 7.34 18.20 1.83
CA ALA A 203 6.57 16.93 1.87
C ALA A 203 6.84 16.12 3.16
N HIS A 204 7.87 16.49 3.93
CA HIS A 204 8.25 15.79 5.17
C HIS A 204 7.38 16.19 6.37
N ASP A 205 6.80 17.39 6.36
CA ASP A 205 6.06 17.94 7.50
C ASP A 205 4.76 17.16 7.77
N GLU A 206 4.12 16.63 6.73
CA GLU A 206 2.87 15.88 6.84
C GLU A 206 3.05 14.53 7.54
N ARG A 207 4.06 13.74 7.11
CA ARG A 207 4.36 12.44 7.72
C ARG A 207 4.78 12.59 9.17
N GLU A 208 5.58 13.60 9.48
CA GLU A 208 6.00 13.89 10.85
C GLU A 208 4.83 14.32 11.74
N GLN A 209 3.93 15.15 11.22
CA GLN A 209 2.72 15.53 11.94
C GLN A 209 1.83 14.31 12.22
N THR A 210 1.65 13.45 11.23
CA THR A 210 0.91 12.19 11.36
C THR A 210 1.56 11.25 12.37
N LEU A 211 2.89 11.07 12.32
CA LEU A 211 3.65 10.28 13.29
C LEU A 211 3.51 10.83 14.70
N ASN A 212 3.68 12.14 14.89
CA ASN A 212 3.53 12.77 16.20
C ASN A 212 2.11 12.60 16.74
N GLN A 213 1.09 12.71 15.89
CA GLN A 213 -0.28 12.45 16.29
C GLN A 213 -0.51 10.99 16.71
N LEU A 214 0.10 10.02 16.01
CA LEU A 214 0.09 8.62 16.41
C LEU A 214 0.73 8.43 17.79
N LEU A 215 1.89 9.03 18.04
CA LEU A 215 2.57 8.98 19.33
C LEU A 215 1.71 9.56 20.47
N VAL A 216 1.10 10.73 20.23
CA VAL A 216 0.17 11.36 21.20
C VAL A 216 -1.05 10.48 21.45
N SER A 217 -1.60 9.84 20.42
CA SER A 217 -2.74 8.95 20.56
C SER A 217 -2.40 7.66 21.31
N LEU A 218 -1.18 7.12 21.15
CA LEU A 218 -0.69 5.97 21.92
C LEU A 218 -0.46 6.31 23.39
N ASP A 219 0.09 7.50 23.68
CA ASP A 219 0.32 7.96 25.07
C ASP A 219 -1.01 8.41 25.74
N GLY A 220 -1.99 8.86 24.95
CA GLY A 220 -3.23 9.48 25.39
C GLY A 220 -4.36 8.52 25.80
N PHE A 221 -4.04 7.25 26.05
CA PHE A 221 -5.03 6.32 26.58
C PHE A 221 -5.20 6.48 28.10
N GLU A 222 -6.43 6.62 28.56
CA GLU A 222 -6.74 6.73 29.99
C GLU A 222 -6.52 5.37 30.69
N GLN A 223 -6.30 5.40 32.01
CA GLN A 223 -6.22 4.16 32.80
C GLN A 223 -7.60 3.48 32.80
N GLY A 224 -7.73 2.34 32.13
CA GLY A 224 -8.96 1.55 32.03
C GLY A 224 -9.51 1.35 30.62
N GLU A 225 -9.01 2.07 29.62
CA GLU A 225 -9.37 1.82 28.21
C GLU A 225 -8.78 0.48 27.74
N LEU A 226 -9.63 -0.53 27.49
CA LEU A 226 -9.26 -1.89 27.08
C LEU A 226 -8.98 -1.98 25.57
N ILE A 227 -8.02 -1.19 25.11
CA ILE A 227 -7.63 -1.12 23.70
C ILE A 227 -6.20 -1.60 23.59
N VAL A 228 -5.97 -2.60 22.74
CA VAL A 228 -4.63 -3.09 22.41
C VAL A 228 -4.29 -2.69 20.99
N VAL A 229 -3.16 -2.01 20.81
CA VAL A 229 -2.65 -1.64 19.49
C VAL A 229 -1.59 -2.65 19.08
N ILE A 230 -1.78 -3.32 17.96
CA ILE A 230 -0.78 -4.21 17.36
C ILE A 230 -0.32 -3.55 16.07
N ALA A 231 0.97 -3.31 15.91
CA ALA A 231 1.53 -2.82 14.65
C ALA A 231 2.43 -3.87 14.02
N ALA A 232 2.53 -3.86 12.70
CA ALA A 232 3.42 -4.73 11.94
C ALA A 232 4.40 -3.90 11.09
N THR A 233 5.64 -4.37 11.01
CA THR A 233 6.63 -3.83 10.07
C THR A 233 7.49 -4.92 9.48
N ASN A 234 7.95 -4.70 8.26
CA ASN A 234 9.00 -5.52 7.63
C ASN A 234 10.40 -4.92 7.83
N ARG A 235 10.49 -3.68 8.33
CA ARG A 235 11.71 -2.88 8.39
C ARG A 235 11.88 -2.21 9.75
N PRO A 236 12.13 -2.98 10.82
CA PRO A 236 12.32 -2.41 12.15
C PRO A 236 13.54 -1.49 12.24
N ASP A 237 14.52 -1.67 11.35
CA ASP A 237 15.75 -0.89 11.25
C ASP A 237 15.53 0.60 10.93
N VAL A 238 14.49 0.91 10.16
CA VAL A 238 14.21 2.29 9.73
C VAL A 238 13.24 3.03 10.64
N LEU A 239 12.64 2.36 11.63
CA LEU A 239 11.65 2.95 12.51
C LEU A 239 12.24 3.99 13.48
N ASP A 240 11.46 5.02 13.78
CA ASP A 240 11.80 6.01 14.79
C ASP A 240 11.79 5.37 16.18
N LYS A 241 12.90 5.53 16.93
CA LYS A 241 13.05 5.03 18.30
C LYS A 241 11.99 5.60 19.25
N ALA A 242 11.36 6.73 18.92
CA ALA A 242 10.25 7.30 19.68
C ALA A 242 9.06 6.32 19.76
N LEU A 243 8.79 5.54 18.71
CA LEU A 243 7.72 4.54 18.70
C LEU A 243 8.00 3.38 19.67
N LEU A 244 9.28 3.06 19.89
CA LEU A 244 9.74 1.92 20.69
C LEU A 244 9.93 2.24 22.18
N ARG A 245 9.55 3.44 22.62
CA ARG A 245 9.69 3.83 24.04
C ARG A 245 8.62 3.16 24.90
N PRO A 246 8.92 2.85 26.17
CA PRO A 246 7.93 2.32 27.11
C PRO A 246 6.65 3.18 27.14
N GLY A 247 5.48 2.53 27.14
CA GLY A 247 4.17 3.18 27.05
C GLY A 247 3.61 3.31 25.63
N ARG A 248 4.40 2.99 24.59
CA ARG A 248 3.99 2.95 23.18
C ARG A 248 4.06 1.51 22.68
N PHE A 249 4.96 1.18 21.75
CA PHE A 249 5.24 -0.20 21.37
C PHE A 249 6.33 -0.79 22.27
N ASP A 250 5.94 -1.12 23.50
CA ASP A 250 6.80 -1.62 24.55
C ASP A 250 7.05 -3.13 24.47
N ARG A 251 6.13 -3.90 23.87
CA ARG A 251 6.36 -5.32 23.55
C ARG A 251 6.73 -5.49 22.08
N ARG A 252 7.90 -6.06 21.82
CA ARG A 252 8.40 -6.35 20.47
C ARG A 252 8.47 -7.86 20.30
N ILE A 253 7.79 -8.37 19.28
CA ILE A 253 7.74 -9.79 18.97
C ILE A 253 8.38 -9.98 17.60
N GLN A 254 9.49 -10.70 17.58
CA GLN A 254 10.18 -11.07 16.35
C GLN A 254 9.49 -12.29 15.75
N ILE A 255 9.13 -12.17 14.47
CA ILE A 255 8.61 -13.23 13.64
C ILE A 255 9.73 -13.58 12.67
N GLU A 256 10.15 -14.84 12.71
CA GLU A 256 11.21 -15.36 11.85
C GLU A 256 10.63 -16.13 10.67
N SER A 257 11.49 -16.45 9.70
CA SER A 257 11.12 -17.36 8.62
C SER A 257 10.83 -18.75 9.20
N PRO A 258 9.80 -19.45 8.70
CA PRO A 258 9.32 -20.68 9.32
C PRO A 258 10.34 -21.81 9.18
N SER A 259 10.51 -22.57 10.27
CA SER A 259 11.26 -23.83 10.29
C SER A 259 10.56 -24.93 9.51
N ARG A 260 11.25 -26.04 9.23
CA ARG A 260 10.66 -27.19 8.52
C ARG A 260 9.39 -27.73 9.22
N ALA A 261 9.39 -27.79 10.54
CA ALA A 261 8.25 -28.26 11.32
C ALA A 261 7.05 -27.30 11.19
N GLU A 262 7.29 -25.98 11.21
CA GLU A 262 6.23 -24.99 11.03
C GLU A 262 5.70 -24.97 9.59
N ARG A 263 6.57 -25.15 8.58
CA ARG A 263 6.13 -25.29 7.18
C ARG A 263 5.26 -26.53 6.96
N LEU A 264 5.54 -27.63 7.65
CA LEU A 264 4.68 -28.82 7.65
C LEU A 264 3.28 -28.50 8.19
N GLU A 265 3.18 -27.75 9.28
CA GLU A 265 1.91 -27.30 9.85
C GLU A 265 1.17 -26.37 8.88
N MET A 266 1.87 -25.36 8.33
CA MET A 266 1.31 -24.43 7.34
C MET A 266 0.78 -25.16 6.10
N LEU A 267 1.57 -26.08 5.53
CA LEU A 267 1.13 -26.91 4.41
C LEU A 267 -0.12 -27.71 4.77
N SER A 268 -0.13 -28.34 5.94
CA SER A 268 -1.28 -29.12 6.42
C SER A 268 -2.55 -28.29 6.52
N ILE A 269 -2.47 -27.03 6.97
CA ILE A 269 -3.59 -26.09 7.01
C ILE A 269 -4.07 -25.77 5.59
N HIS A 270 -3.16 -25.40 4.68
CA HIS A 270 -3.50 -24.98 3.32
C HIS A 270 -3.97 -26.14 2.41
N THR A 271 -3.61 -27.39 2.74
CA THR A 271 -4.06 -28.58 2.02
C THR A 271 -5.29 -29.24 2.61
N LYS A 272 -5.70 -28.91 3.84
CA LYS A 272 -6.81 -29.57 4.58
C LYS A 272 -8.12 -29.69 3.80
N LYS A 273 -8.44 -28.69 2.97
CA LYS A 273 -9.69 -28.62 2.19
C LYS A 273 -9.50 -28.98 0.70
N LYS A 274 -8.31 -29.47 0.32
CA LYS A 274 -7.97 -29.75 -1.08
C LYS A 274 -8.06 -31.26 -1.36
N PRO A 275 -8.52 -31.67 -2.56
CA PRO A 275 -8.57 -33.07 -2.94
C PRO A 275 -7.17 -33.55 -3.31
N LEU A 276 -6.43 -34.06 -2.33
CA LEU A 276 -5.08 -34.60 -2.55
C LEU A 276 -5.16 -36.02 -3.09
N ALA A 277 -4.29 -36.36 -4.03
CA ALA A 277 -4.10 -37.73 -4.47
C ALA A 277 -3.29 -38.53 -3.42
N PRO A 278 -3.39 -39.88 -3.41
CA PRO A 278 -2.74 -40.71 -2.40
C PRO A 278 -1.21 -40.65 -2.38
N ASP A 279 -0.59 -40.17 -3.45
CA ASP A 279 0.86 -40.02 -3.60
C ASP A 279 1.43 -38.76 -2.92
N VAL A 280 0.58 -37.86 -2.43
CA VAL A 280 1.01 -36.61 -1.81
C VAL A 280 1.51 -36.83 -0.39
N SER A 281 2.80 -36.58 -0.18
CA SER A 281 3.41 -36.53 1.16
C SER A 281 3.70 -35.08 1.57
N ILE A 282 2.94 -34.58 2.55
CA ILE A 282 3.12 -33.22 3.09
C ILE A 282 4.48 -33.08 3.80
N GLU A 283 4.93 -34.13 4.48
CA GLU A 283 6.23 -34.16 5.17
C GLU A 283 7.40 -34.04 4.18
N GLN A 284 7.29 -34.68 3.02
CA GLN A 284 8.25 -34.53 1.94
C GLN A 284 8.22 -33.11 1.38
N LEU A 285 7.03 -32.58 1.09
CA LEU A 285 6.87 -31.21 0.58
C LEU A 285 7.49 -30.17 1.51
N ALA A 286 7.33 -30.30 2.82
CA ALA A 286 7.91 -29.39 3.81
C ALA A 286 9.44 -29.29 3.74
N GLY A 287 10.11 -30.36 3.29
CA GLY A 287 11.55 -30.36 3.00
C GLY A 287 11.90 -29.77 1.63
N GLU A 288 11.00 -29.84 0.65
CA GLU A 288 11.21 -29.28 -0.70
C GLU A 288 10.99 -27.76 -0.77
N VAL A 289 10.17 -27.19 0.13
CA VAL A 289 9.87 -25.75 0.24
C VAL A 289 10.75 -25.00 1.25
N ASP A 290 12.04 -25.37 1.35
CA ASP A 290 12.95 -24.64 2.22
C ASP A 290 13.10 -23.16 1.83
N GLY A 291 13.12 -22.27 2.83
CA GLY A 291 13.14 -20.82 2.66
C GLY A 291 11.78 -20.16 2.40
N PHE A 292 10.71 -20.93 2.12
CA PHE A 292 9.42 -20.35 1.76
C PHE A 292 8.70 -19.74 2.97
N SER A 293 8.12 -18.55 2.78
CA SER A 293 7.24 -17.93 3.77
C SER A 293 5.83 -18.56 3.76
N GLY A 294 4.99 -18.22 4.74
CA GLY A 294 3.60 -18.66 4.77
C GLY A 294 2.82 -18.27 3.50
N ALA A 295 3.04 -17.05 3.00
CA ALA A 295 2.45 -16.57 1.74
C ALA A 295 2.94 -17.36 0.51
N ASP A 296 4.21 -17.78 0.49
CA ASP A 296 4.77 -18.59 -0.59
C ASP A 296 4.18 -20.01 -0.56
N ILE A 297 3.98 -20.58 0.63
CA ILE A 297 3.33 -21.88 0.82
C ILE A 297 1.87 -21.84 0.35
N GLU A 298 1.11 -20.81 0.73
CA GLU A 298 -0.26 -20.62 0.26
C GLU A 298 -0.30 -20.55 -1.28
N THR A 299 0.56 -19.72 -1.86
CA THR A 299 0.69 -19.53 -3.31
C THR A 299 1.06 -20.82 -4.01
N THR A 300 2.05 -21.56 -3.51
CA THR A 300 2.50 -22.86 -4.05
C THR A 300 1.36 -23.88 -4.04
N THR A 301 0.65 -23.96 -2.92
CA THR A 301 -0.49 -24.87 -2.77
C THR A 301 -1.62 -24.50 -3.74
N ASN A 302 -1.83 -23.20 -3.98
CA ASN A 302 -2.82 -22.73 -4.96
C ASN A 302 -2.39 -23.02 -6.40
N GLU A 303 -1.13 -22.79 -6.76
CA GLU A 303 -0.60 -23.09 -8.09
C GLU A 303 -0.66 -24.61 -8.39
N ALA A 304 -0.37 -25.47 -7.40
CA ALA A 304 -0.53 -26.92 -7.55
C ALA A 304 -1.98 -27.31 -7.91
N ALA A 305 -2.97 -26.67 -7.29
CA ALA A 305 -4.38 -26.88 -7.62
C ALA A 305 -4.72 -26.38 -9.04
N LEU A 306 -4.17 -25.23 -9.45
CA LEU A 306 -4.34 -24.70 -10.80
C LEU A 306 -3.70 -25.61 -11.86
N LEU A 307 -2.53 -26.20 -11.59
CA LEU A 307 -1.87 -27.16 -12.48
C LEU A 307 -2.71 -28.44 -12.63
N ALA A 308 -3.25 -28.96 -11.53
CA ALA A 308 -4.16 -30.10 -11.57
C ALA A 308 -5.42 -29.82 -12.41
N LEU A 309 -6.01 -28.63 -12.27
CA LEU A 309 -7.14 -28.17 -13.10
C LEU A 309 -6.75 -27.99 -14.57
N ARG A 310 -5.55 -27.47 -14.86
CA ARG A 310 -5.06 -27.30 -16.24
C ARG A 310 -4.91 -28.65 -16.95
N ARG A 311 -4.49 -29.71 -16.25
CA ARG A 311 -4.42 -31.08 -16.79
C ARG A 311 -5.78 -31.62 -17.23
N LEU A 312 -6.86 -31.21 -16.57
CA LEU A 312 -8.22 -31.66 -16.86
C LEU A 312 -8.93 -30.83 -17.93
N ARG A 313 -8.32 -29.74 -18.42
CA ARG A 313 -8.89 -28.95 -19.52
C ARG A 313 -9.10 -29.81 -20.76
N GLY A 314 -10.34 -29.85 -21.25
CA GLY A 314 -10.73 -30.66 -22.41
C GLY A 314 -11.21 -32.08 -22.06
N THR A 315 -11.26 -32.44 -20.77
CA THR A 315 -11.92 -33.67 -20.31
C THR A 315 -13.31 -33.37 -19.75
N THR A 316 -14.21 -34.35 -19.77
CA THR A 316 -15.55 -34.28 -19.15
C THR A 316 -15.55 -34.71 -17.67
N ARG A 317 -14.37 -34.83 -17.06
CA ARG A 317 -14.18 -35.26 -15.68
C ARG A 317 -14.21 -34.07 -14.73
N ASP A 318 -15.09 -34.13 -13.74
CA ASP A 318 -15.21 -33.10 -12.69
C ASP A 318 -14.41 -33.44 -11.43
N ASP A 319 -13.85 -34.66 -11.33
CA ASP A 319 -13.06 -35.13 -10.21
C ASP A 319 -11.61 -34.66 -10.31
N VAL A 320 -11.32 -33.56 -9.62
CA VAL A 320 -9.96 -33.01 -9.52
C VAL A 320 -9.22 -33.68 -8.37
N SER A 321 -8.06 -34.26 -8.66
CA SER A 321 -7.09 -34.68 -7.64
C SER A 321 -5.74 -34.01 -7.89
N ILE A 322 -5.15 -33.48 -6.82
CA ILE A 322 -3.86 -32.80 -6.84
C ILE A 322 -2.78 -33.83 -6.50
N SER A 323 -1.90 -34.11 -7.44
CA SER A 323 -0.82 -35.09 -7.29
C SER A 323 0.46 -34.48 -6.74
N MET A 324 1.40 -35.33 -6.30
CA MET A 324 2.72 -34.87 -5.87
C MET A 324 3.49 -34.20 -7.02
N ALA A 325 3.26 -34.62 -8.27
CA ALA A 325 3.84 -34.00 -9.45
C ALA A 325 3.37 -32.55 -9.64
N ASP A 326 2.09 -32.26 -9.34
CA ASP A 326 1.53 -30.91 -9.44
C ASP A 326 2.18 -29.98 -8.41
N PHE A 327 2.41 -30.46 -7.18
CA PHE A 327 3.13 -29.70 -6.15
C PHE A 327 4.59 -29.44 -6.54
N ARG A 328 5.31 -30.45 -7.02
CA ARG A 328 6.71 -30.28 -7.45
C ARG A 328 6.84 -29.25 -8.57
N ALA A 329 5.95 -29.31 -9.56
CA ALA A 329 5.89 -28.32 -10.63
C ALA A 329 5.60 -26.91 -10.08
N ALA A 330 4.69 -26.77 -9.12
CA ALA A 330 4.42 -25.49 -8.47
C ALA A 330 5.63 -24.94 -7.70
N VAL A 331 6.34 -25.80 -6.95
CA VAL A 331 7.58 -25.42 -6.24
C VAL A 331 8.65 -24.95 -7.21
N GLU A 332 8.81 -25.63 -8.35
CA GLU A 332 9.77 -25.22 -9.39
C GLU A 332 9.44 -23.85 -9.98
N VAL A 333 8.16 -23.59 -10.26
CA VAL A 333 7.69 -22.27 -10.73
C VAL A 333 8.03 -21.17 -9.71
N MET A 334 7.81 -21.42 -8.42
CA MET A 334 8.10 -20.45 -7.36
C MET A 334 9.60 -20.19 -7.22
N LYS A 335 10.43 -21.24 -7.17
CA LYS A 335 11.90 -21.12 -7.12
C LYS A 335 12.46 -20.41 -8.35
N ARG A 336 11.83 -20.60 -9.52
CA ARG A 336 12.24 -19.88 -10.74
C ARG A 336 11.98 -18.39 -10.64
N LYS A 337 10.83 -17.98 -10.09
CA LYS A 337 10.52 -16.56 -9.84
C LYS A 337 11.54 -15.94 -8.90
N GLU A 338 11.83 -16.60 -7.78
CA GLU A 338 12.81 -16.14 -6.79
C GLU A 338 14.20 -15.96 -7.41
N ARG A 339 14.69 -16.93 -8.20
CA ARG A 339 15.97 -16.81 -8.93
C ARG A 339 16.03 -15.64 -9.92
N ILE A 340 14.90 -15.27 -10.53
CA ILE A 340 14.83 -14.11 -11.42
C ILE A 340 14.96 -12.83 -10.59
N PHE A 341 14.28 -12.77 -9.44
CA PHE A 341 14.40 -11.65 -8.50
C PHE A 341 15.81 -11.54 -7.94
N ASP A 342 16.46 -12.61 -7.46
CA ASP A 342 17.84 -12.52 -6.94
C ASP A 342 18.84 -12.00 -7.97
N LYS A 343 18.69 -12.39 -9.24
CA LYS A 343 19.52 -11.88 -10.34
C LYS A 343 19.23 -10.40 -10.61
N LEU A 344 17.95 -10.01 -10.57
CA LEU A 344 17.54 -8.63 -10.75
C LEU A 344 17.99 -7.76 -9.56
N ASP A 345 17.87 -8.26 -8.34
CA ASP A 345 18.24 -7.64 -7.08
C ASP A 345 19.75 -7.54 -6.95
N ALA A 346 20.53 -8.53 -7.42
CA ALA A 346 21.98 -8.40 -7.52
C ALA A 346 22.36 -7.24 -8.47
N VAL A 347 21.72 -7.15 -9.63
CA VAL A 347 21.90 -6.02 -10.57
C VAL A 347 21.39 -4.70 -9.97
N LEU A 348 20.31 -4.73 -9.19
CA LEU A 348 19.70 -3.56 -8.56
C LEU A 348 20.46 -3.10 -7.32
N ILE A 349 21.06 -3.97 -6.52
CA ILE A 349 21.84 -3.62 -5.32
C ILE A 349 23.18 -3.01 -5.73
N GLU A 350 23.80 -3.49 -6.82
CA GLU A 350 24.88 -2.78 -7.50
C GLU A 350 24.44 -1.37 -7.93
N SER A 351 23.19 -1.20 -8.35
CA SER A 351 22.64 0.09 -8.82
C SER A 351 22.04 0.97 -7.70
N ALA A 352 21.64 0.41 -6.55
CA ALA A 352 20.88 1.10 -5.51
C ALA A 352 21.78 1.69 -4.43
N SER A 353 23.01 1.19 -4.30
CA SER A 353 24.02 1.83 -3.45
C SER A 353 24.55 3.13 -4.05
N GLN A 354 24.27 3.40 -5.33
CA GLN A 354 24.71 4.62 -5.98
C GLN A 354 23.62 5.16 -6.92
N LEU A 355 23.09 6.34 -6.61
CA LEU A 355 22.90 7.32 -7.68
C LEU A 355 24.28 7.58 -8.31
N SER A 356 24.77 6.66 -9.14
CA SER A 356 25.99 6.88 -9.90
C SER A 356 25.74 6.62 -11.37
N GLN A 357 26.30 7.54 -12.14
CA GLN A 357 26.73 7.23 -13.49
C GLN A 357 27.66 6.01 -13.38
N PRO A 358 27.50 4.97 -14.21
CA PRO A 358 28.46 3.88 -14.21
C PRO A 358 29.87 4.47 -14.34
N THR A 359 30.79 4.10 -13.44
CA THR A 359 32.19 4.46 -13.56
C THR A 359 32.79 3.66 -14.71
N GLY A 360 32.69 4.23 -15.91
CA GLY A 360 33.08 3.60 -17.17
C GLY A 360 31.95 3.60 -18.21
N LYS A 361 32.26 3.18 -19.44
CA LYS A 361 31.29 3.12 -20.54
C LYS A 361 30.64 1.74 -20.58
N ALA A 362 29.42 1.62 -20.05
CA ALA A 362 28.65 0.39 -20.08
C ALA A 362 27.75 0.35 -21.32
N ASN A 363 28.21 -0.27 -22.41
CA ASN A 363 27.39 -0.44 -23.61
C ASN A 363 26.49 -1.67 -23.45
N VAL A 364 25.17 -1.48 -23.55
CA VAL A 364 24.18 -2.52 -23.31
C VAL A 364 23.14 -2.61 -24.43
N ARG A 365 22.61 -3.81 -24.64
CA ARG A 365 21.42 -4.11 -25.42
C ARG A 365 20.28 -4.45 -24.48
N VAL A 366 19.19 -3.71 -24.53
CA VAL A 366 17.98 -3.90 -23.71
C VAL A 366 16.87 -4.44 -24.60
N THR A 367 16.35 -5.63 -24.30
CA THR A 367 15.21 -6.25 -24.99
C THR A 367 13.92 -5.92 -24.25
N LEU A 368 12.93 -5.38 -24.95
CA LEU A 368 11.64 -5.00 -24.35
C LEU A 368 10.63 -6.15 -24.32
N THR A 369 9.71 -6.10 -23.37
CA THR A 369 8.62 -7.06 -23.16
C THR A 369 7.48 -6.80 -24.15
N GLY A 370 7.69 -7.11 -25.43
CA GLY A 370 6.66 -6.87 -26.46
C GLY A 370 6.93 -7.52 -27.81
N ASP A 371 8.19 -7.61 -28.22
CA ASP A 371 8.65 -8.39 -29.37
C ASP A 371 10.17 -8.49 -29.31
N ALA A 372 10.74 -9.66 -29.64
CA ALA A 372 12.19 -9.86 -29.65
C ALA A 372 12.95 -8.97 -30.67
N LYS A 373 12.21 -8.20 -31.50
CA LYS A 373 12.75 -7.21 -32.45
C LYS A 373 12.91 -5.81 -31.87
N ASP A 374 12.24 -5.48 -30.77
CA ASP A 374 12.41 -4.19 -30.09
C ASP A 374 13.53 -4.29 -29.07
N SER A 375 14.76 -4.30 -29.59
CA SER A 375 15.97 -4.16 -28.80
C SER A 375 16.53 -2.75 -28.94
N LEU A 376 16.87 -2.14 -27.80
CA LEU A 376 17.49 -0.83 -27.71
C LEU A 376 18.95 -1.01 -27.34
N GLU A 377 19.86 -0.53 -28.18
CA GLU A 377 21.29 -0.52 -27.89
C GLU A 377 21.76 0.88 -27.52
N GLY A 378 22.61 0.98 -26.51
CA GLY A 378 23.19 2.25 -26.10
C GLY A 378 24.07 2.14 -24.87
N GLU A 379 24.74 3.24 -24.56
CA GLU A 379 25.49 3.41 -23.32
C GLU A 379 24.51 3.61 -22.16
N LEU A 380 24.62 2.81 -21.11
CA LEU A 380 23.86 2.99 -19.88
C LEU A 380 24.36 4.24 -19.16
N VAL A 381 23.48 5.22 -18.97
CA VAL A 381 23.82 6.51 -18.35
C VAL A 381 23.51 6.52 -16.86
N TRP A 382 22.37 5.96 -16.45
CA TRP A 382 21.99 5.75 -15.05
C TRP A 382 20.80 4.78 -14.95
N ALA A 383 20.57 4.23 -13.76
CA ALA A 383 19.46 3.34 -13.44
C ALA A 383 18.98 3.56 -12.00
N ASP A 384 17.67 3.44 -11.74
CA ASP A 384 17.12 3.37 -10.38
C ASP A 384 16.16 2.18 -10.22
N GLY A 385 15.37 2.16 -9.14
CA GLY A 385 14.39 1.11 -8.90
C GLY A 385 13.25 0.99 -9.93
N ALA A 386 13.03 2.00 -10.78
CA ALA A 386 11.88 2.08 -11.68
C ALA A 386 12.26 2.27 -13.16
N PHE A 387 13.40 2.90 -13.45
CA PHE A 387 13.78 3.34 -14.79
C PHE A 387 15.25 3.04 -15.13
N LEU A 388 15.52 2.99 -16.42
CA LEU A 388 16.85 2.91 -17.04
C LEU A 388 16.98 4.07 -18.02
N LYS A 389 18.13 4.76 -18.07
CA LYS A 389 18.43 5.73 -19.13
C LYS A 389 19.59 5.24 -19.99
N LEU A 390 19.33 5.10 -21.28
CA LEU A 390 20.31 4.71 -22.30
C LEU A 390 20.62 5.92 -23.19
N ARG A 391 21.86 6.02 -23.68
CA ARG A 391 22.28 6.94 -24.73
C ARG A 391 22.59 6.14 -25.98
N LYS A 392 21.77 6.31 -27.02
CA LYS A 392 21.93 5.64 -28.31
C LYS A 392 23.16 6.19 -29.06
N ALA A 393 23.61 5.44 -30.07
CA ALA A 393 24.76 5.83 -30.91
C ALA A 393 24.56 7.16 -31.66
N ASP A 394 23.31 7.59 -31.87
CA ASP A 394 22.93 8.88 -32.47
C ASP A 394 22.96 10.06 -31.46
N GLY A 395 23.31 9.79 -30.19
CA GLY A 395 23.33 10.77 -29.11
C GLY A 395 21.98 10.99 -28.41
N ALA A 396 20.90 10.36 -28.88
CA ALA A 396 19.59 10.48 -28.26
C ALA A 396 19.53 9.70 -26.94
N ALA A 397 18.97 10.32 -25.90
CA ALA A 397 18.74 9.67 -24.63
C ALA A 397 17.34 9.06 -24.59
N VAL A 398 17.24 7.79 -24.22
CA VAL A 398 15.97 7.06 -24.07
C VAL A 398 15.83 6.60 -22.63
N ILE A 399 14.67 6.86 -22.02
CA ILE A 399 14.31 6.35 -20.70
C ILE A 399 13.38 5.16 -20.90
N VAL A 400 13.72 4.03 -20.30
CA VAL A 400 12.99 2.78 -20.41
C VAL A 400 12.46 2.39 -19.02
N PRO A 401 11.15 2.17 -18.85
CA PRO A 401 10.58 1.65 -17.62
C PRO A 401 11.03 0.20 -17.40
N LYS A 402 11.47 -0.16 -16.20
CA LYS A 402 11.99 -1.52 -15.94
C LYS A 402 10.96 -2.63 -16.12
N HIS A 403 9.67 -2.34 -15.90
CA HIS A 403 8.60 -3.31 -16.14
C HIS A 403 8.40 -3.65 -17.62
N GLU A 404 8.93 -2.83 -18.53
CA GLU A 404 8.93 -3.07 -19.97
C GLU A 404 10.23 -3.75 -20.45
N VAL A 405 11.15 -4.09 -19.56
CA VAL A 405 12.42 -4.74 -19.92
C VAL A 405 12.34 -6.24 -19.67
N ALA A 406 12.51 -7.01 -20.74
CA ALA A 406 12.58 -8.47 -20.69
C ALA A 406 14.01 -8.96 -20.39
N ARG A 407 15.04 -8.30 -20.92
CA ARG A 407 16.44 -8.72 -20.80
C ARG A 407 17.41 -7.55 -21.04
N ILE A 408 18.60 -7.60 -20.42
CA ILE A 408 19.72 -6.69 -20.69
C ILE A 408 20.98 -7.52 -20.93
N ASP A 409 21.69 -7.27 -22.03
CA ASP A 409 22.95 -7.90 -22.40
C ASP A 409 24.06 -6.85 -22.56
N THR A 410 25.29 -7.14 -22.13
CA THR A 410 26.45 -6.25 -22.31
C THR A 410 27.07 -6.43 -23.71
N LEU A 411 27.45 -5.32 -24.35
CA LEU A 411 28.07 -5.29 -25.67
C LEU A 411 29.60 -5.19 -25.59
N ALA A 412 30.28 -5.65 -26.63
CA ALA A 412 31.75 -5.58 -26.75
C ALA A 412 32.24 -4.12 -26.69
N GLY A 413 33.36 -3.88 -25.99
CA GLY A 413 33.90 -2.53 -25.75
C GLY A 413 33.35 -1.83 -24.51
N THR A 414 32.75 -2.59 -23.58
CA THR A 414 32.36 -2.09 -22.25
C THR A 414 33.60 -2.01 -21.36
N GLU A 415 34.02 -0.78 -21.02
CA GLU A 415 35.12 -0.52 -20.08
C GLU A 415 34.52 -0.14 -18.73
N LEU A 416 34.59 -1.05 -17.76
CA LEU A 416 34.19 -0.80 -16.37
C LEU A 416 35.48 -0.69 -15.53
N GLU A 417 35.68 0.45 -14.86
CA GLU A 417 36.81 0.59 -13.93
C GLU A 417 36.50 -0.18 -12.63
N LYS A 418 37.34 -1.16 -12.30
CA LYS A 418 37.21 -1.95 -11.07
C LYS A 418 37.55 -1.09 -9.84
N GLY A 419 36.54 -0.74 -9.03
CA GLY A 419 36.74 -0.41 -7.62
C GLY A 419 37.14 -1.67 -6.84
N GLU A 420 38.16 -1.57 -5.99
CA GLU A 420 38.77 -2.70 -5.26
C GLU A 420 37.77 -3.54 -4.43
N ALA A 421 37.94 -4.86 -4.54
CA ALA A 421 37.28 -5.98 -3.85
C ALA A 421 35.75 -6.04 -4.08
N VAL A 422 35.18 -6.98 -4.85
CA VAL A 422 35.06 -8.43 -4.58
C VAL A 422 34.82 -9.23 -5.91
N GLY A 423 35.15 -8.64 -7.06
CA GLY A 423 34.80 -9.17 -8.40
C GLY A 423 35.53 -10.43 -8.89
N ASP A 424 36.52 -10.96 -8.16
CA ASP A 424 37.34 -12.10 -8.61
C ASP A 424 36.65 -13.47 -8.47
N ARG A 425 35.35 -13.53 -8.17
CA ARG A 425 34.56 -14.78 -8.30
C ARG A 425 33.82 -14.95 -9.62
N TRP A 426 33.70 -13.91 -10.43
CA TRP A 426 32.86 -13.96 -11.63
C TRP A 426 33.60 -14.37 -12.92
N ALA A 427 34.92 -14.30 -12.94
CA ALA A 427 35.71 -14.80 -14.09
C ALA A 427 35.89 -16.32 -14.10
N GLY A 428 35.59 -17.02 -12.99
CA GLY A 428 35.91 -18.45 -12.83
C GLY A 428 34.73 -19.42 -12.93
N LYS A 429 33.48 -18.98 -13.11
CA LYS A 429 32.31 -19.89 -13.06
C LYS A 429 31.24 -19.70 -14.15
N ILE A 430 31.47 -18.82 -15.13
CA ILE A 430 30.58 -18.71 -16.31
C ILE A 430 30.92 -19.79 -17.38
N THR A 431 32.03 -20.52 -17.23
CA THR A 431 32.47 -21.54 -18.20
C THR A 431 31.97 -22.98 -17.92
N GLU A 432 31.11 -23.22 -16.93
CA GLU A 432 30.60 -24.57 -16.60
C GLU A 432 29.06 -24.70 -16.62
N LEU A 433 28.38 -23.97 -17.51
CA LEU A 433 26.98 -24.26 -17.83
C LEU A 433 26.81 -24.43 -19.34
N GLY A 434 27.28 -25.59 -19.81
CA GLY A 434 26.65 -26.31 -20.92
C GLY A 434 25.46 -27.11 -20.42
#